data_AF-A0A1M3JZ44-F1
#
_entry.id   AF-A0A1M3JZ44-F1
#
_cell.length_a   1.000
_cell.length_b   1.000
_cell.length_c   1.000
_cell.angle_alpha   90.00
_cell.angle_beta   90.00
_cell.angle_gamma   90.00
#
_symmetry.space_group_name_H-M   'P 1'
#
loop_
_entity.id
_entity.type
_entity.pdbx_description
1 polymer ?
#
loop_
_entity_poly.entity_id
_entity_poly.type
_entity_poly.pdbx_seq_one_letter_code
_entity_poly.pdbx_strand_id
1 'polypeptide(L)'
;MNKSLVFLTFFTFVLAGCSQPMSKSTDANPAAIVESKISTTTTKIPSQTAVITPVEKLTSTSTVNAFKETAIYSPLIGIPLAQLTDMIFNPFHLPAPGSDDPHQGIDFSDIDPETKIAKTGLGVQAIIEGRVIAAISDRFPYGNAVMTETDWQDLPPGWQALIDLQAVPAPWKKISALSCPTGWDQYSPDLGKSSLYILYAHLLDQPELEIGERIIAGDPIGNIGMSGNALAPHVHVEIRYGPSNLFPDGIAHYDVSASAAEMSNYCRWRISGWFRPIDPMLLLLNQ
;
A
#
# COMPACT_ATOMS: atom_id res chain seq x y z
N MET A 1 57.50 -36.19 32.08
CA MET A 1 56.11 -35.70 31.92
C MET A 1 55.87 -35.43 30.44
N ASN A 2 54.96 -36.22 29.84
CA ASN A 2 54.76 -36.36 28.40
C ASN A 2 54.33 -35.05 27.72
N LYS A 3 55.04 -34.67 26.66
CA LYS A 3 54.61 -33.64 25.71
C LYS A 3 53.78 -34.30 24.62
N SER A 4 52.46 -34.11 24.64
CA SER A 4 51.58 -34.48 23.51
C SER A 4 51.71 -33.44 22.40
N LEU A 5 52.20 -33.91 21.25
CA LEU A 5 52.29 -33.18 19.99
C LEU A 5 50.93 -33.29 19.27
N VAL A 6 50.18 -32.20 19.20
CA VAL A 6 48.92 -32.14 18.43
C VAL A 6 49.27 -31.79 16.99
N PHE A 7 49.05 -32.74 16.07
CA PHE A 7 49.17 -32.53 14.63
C PHE A 7 47.91 -31.81 14.12
N LEU A 8 48.08 -30.59 13.61
CA LEU A 8 47.03 -29.80 12.98
C LEU A 8 47.02 -30.10 11.46
N THR A 9 46.09 -30.93 11.01
CA THR A 9 45.88 -31.23 9.58
C THR A 9 45.11 -30.08 8.92
N PHE A 10 45.78 -29.33 8.04
CA PHE A 10 45.18 -28.32 7.16
C PHE A 10 44.50 -29.01 5.97
N PHE A 11 43.16 -28.95 5.90
CA PHE A 11 42.40 -29.37 4.72
C PHE A 11 42.31 -28.19 3.74
N THR A 12 43.02 -28.27 2.61
CA THR A 12 42.95 -27.30 1.52
C THR A 12 41.84 -27.70 0.55
N PHE A 13 40.74 -26.94 0.53
CA PHE A 13 39.67 -27.09 -0.47
C PHE A 13 40.08 -26.38 -1.76
N VAL A 14 40.29 -27.16 -2.83
CA VAL A 14 40.49 -26.64 -4.20
C VAL A 14 39.11 -26.47 -4.83
N LEU A 15 38.68 -25.22 -5.00
CA LEU A 15 37.48 -24.88 -5.79
C LEU A 15 37.84 -24.85 -7.27
N ALA A 16 37.31 -25.81 -8.03
CA ALA A 16 37.34 -25.82 -9.49
C ALA A 16 36.26 -24.86 -10.02
N GLY A 17 36.68 -23.75 -10.65
CA GLY A 17 35.79 -22.83 -11.33
C GLY A 17 35.47 -23.31 -12.76
N CYS A 18 34.19 -23.46 -13.08
CA CYS A 18 33.71 -23.65 -14.45
C CYS A 18 33.48 -22.27 -15.09
N SER A 19 34.30 -21.90 -16.07
CA SER A 19 34.07 -20.76 -16.97
C SER A 19 33.19 -21.20 -18.15
N GLN A 20 32.02 -20.60 -18.32
CA GLN A 20 31.24 -20.74 -19.56
C GLN A 20 31.70 -19.72 -20.62
N PRO A 21 31.71 -20.10 -21.91
CA PRO A 21 32.08 -19.19 -22.99
C PRO A 21 30.92 -18.24 -23.32
N MET A 22 31.29 -16.96 -23.43
CA MET A 22 30.45 -15.84 -23.79
C MET A 22 30.01 -15.95 -25.26
N SER A 23 28.71 -16.14 -25.51
CA SER A 23 28.15 -16.13 -26.86
C SER A 23 28.05 -14.69 -27.37
N LYS A 24 28.70 -14.40 -28.50
CA LYS A 24 28.60 -13.13 -29.23
C LYS A 24 27.17 -12.98 -29.77
N SER A 25 26.50 -11.90 -29.40
CA SER A 25 25.29 -11.42 -30.06
C SER A 25 25.69 -10.69 -31.35
N THR A 26 25.11 -11.12 -32.47
CA THR A 26 25.27 -10.52 -33.79
C THR A 26 24.27 -9.38 -34.00
N ASP A 27 24.77 -8.35 -34.67
CA ASP A 27 24.15 -7.07 -35.03
C ASP A 27 22.69 -7.12 -35.49
N ALA A 28 21.87 -6.24 -34.90
CA ALA A 28 20.57 -5.85 -35.43
C ALA A 28 20.73 -4.60 -36.31
N ASN A 29 20.42 -4.75 -37.59
CA ASN A 29 20.31 -3.66 -38.57
C ASN A 29 19.02 -2.85 -38.30
N PRO A 30 19.04 -1.50 -38.36
CA PRO A 30 17.83 -0.70 -38.15
C PRO A 30 16.96 -0.72 -39.42
N ALA A 31 15.75 -1.28 -39.31
CA ALA A 31 14.72 -1.19 -40.33
C ALA A 31 14.10 0.22 -40.33
N ALA A 32 13.98 0.78 -41.53
CA ALA A 32 13.52 2.13 -41.83
C ALA A 32 12.10 2.42 -41.32
N ILE A 33 11.93 3.61 -40.76
CA ILE A 33 10.64 4.20 -40.38
C ILE A 33 9.93 4.64 -41.66
N VAL A 34 8.80 4.01 -41.99
CA VAL A 34 7.90 4.45 -43.06
C VAL A 34 6.83 5.34 -42.42
N GLU A 35 6.93 6.64 -42.72
CA GLU A 35 6.02 7.68 -42.25
C GLU A 35 4.69 7.61 -43.03
N SER A 36 3.64 7.09 -42.42
CA SER A 36 2.30 7.05 -43.00
C SER A 36 1.57 8.36 -42.75
N LYS A 37 1.44 9.16 -43.80
CA LYS A 37 0.74 10.45 -43.83
C LYS A 37 -0.78 10.21 -43.82
N ILE A 38 -1.43 10.33 -42.66
CA ILE A 38 -2.89 10.28 -42.54
C ILE A 38 -3.48 11.60 -43.05
N SER A 39 -4.27 11.51 -44.12
CA SER A 39 -5.01 12.63 -44.73
C SER A 39 -6.35 12.82 -44.03
N THR A 40 -6.49 13.89 -43.25
CA THR A 40 -7.77 14.30 -42.66
C THR A 40 -8.63 15.04 -43.69
N THR A 41 -9.67 14.36 -44.18
CA THR A 41 -10.70 14.98 -45.04
C THR A 41 -11.78 15.60 -44.15
N THR A 42 -11.87 16.93 -44.14
CA THR A 42 -12.90 17.68 -43.41
C THR A 42 -14.17 17.78 -44.26
N THR A 43 -15.17 16.95 -43.96
CA THR A 43 -16.51 17.06 -44.56
C THR A 43 -17.32 18.12 -43.83
N LYS A 44 -17.67 19.21 -44.52
CA LYS A 44 -18.56 20.26 -44.01
C LYS A 44 -20.00 19.74 -43.98
N ILE A 45 -20.60 19.66 -42.80
CA ILE A 45 -22.03 19.37 -42.59
C ILE A 45 -22.83 20.68 -42.64
N PRO A 46 -24.03 20.73 -43.27
CA PRO A 46 -24.84 21.95 -43.34
C PRO A 46 -25.45 22.30 -41.98
N SER A 47 -25.29 23.56 -41.59
CA SER A 47 -25.91 24.18 -40.42
C SER A 47 -27.41 24.35 -40.65
N GLN A 48 -28.24 23.60 -39.91
CA GLN A 48 -29.68 23.88 -39.81
C GLN A 48 -29.93 24.82 -38.63
N THR A 49 -30.49 25.99 -38.94
CA THR A 49 -30.92 27.00 -37.96
C THR A 49 -32.17 26.49 -37.25
N ALA A 50 -32.04 26.05 -36.00
CA ALA A 50 -33.17 25.74 -35.13
C ALA A 50 -33.73 27.03 -34.52
N VAL A 51 -35.02 27.27 -34.74
CA VAL A 51 -35.80 28.34 -34.11
C VAL A 51 -36.04 27.98 -32.65
N ILE A 52 -35.47 28.75 -31.73
CA ILE A 52 -35.67 28.59 -30.28
C ILE A 52 -36.91 29.39 -29.83
N THR A 53 -37.98 28.66 -29.50
CA THR A 53 -39.11 29.18 -28.73
C THR A 53 -38.72 29.20 -27.24
N PRO A 54 -39.02 30.26 -26.45
CA PRO A 54 -38.70 30.27 -25.03
C PRO A 54 -39.60 29.28 -24.29
N VAL A 55 -39.01 28.18 -23.81
CA VAL A 55 -39.67 27.30 -22.84
C VAL A 55 -39.56 27.96 -21.48
N GLU A 56 -40.72 28.17 -20.87
CA GLU A 56 -40.91 28.76 -19.56
C GLU A 56 -40.11 27.95 -18.51
N LYS A 57 -39.16 28.63 -17.86
CA LYS A 57 -38.28 28.07 -16.84
C LYS A 57 -39.09 27.77 -15.58
N LEU A 58 -39.60 26.54 -15.47
CA LEU A 58 -40.04 25.99 -14.20
C LEU A 58 -38.84 25.99 -13.26
N THR A 59 -38.90 26.87 -12.27
CA THR A 59 -37.87 27.05 -11.26
C THR A 59 -38.03 25.91 -10.26
N SER A 60 -37.40 24.77 -10.52
CA SER A 60 -37.21 23.72 -9.52
C SER A 60 -36.13 24.18 -8.55
N THR A 61 -36.51 24.99 -7.57
CA THR A 61 -35.67 25.25 -6.39
C THR A 61 -35.72 24.01 -5.51
N SER A 62 -34.86 23.05 -5.80
CA SER A 62 -34.46 22.00 -4.86
C SER A 62 -33.14 21.42 -5.34
N THR A 63 -32.06 21.78 -4.68
CA THR A 63 -30.96 20.85 -4.42
C THR A 63 -30.41 21.24 -3.06
N VAL A 64 -30.97 20.59 -2.05
CA VAL A 64 -30.26 20.29 -0.82
C VAL A 64 -28.91 19.72 -1.25
N ASN A 65 -27.81 20.24 -0.72
CA ASN A 65 -26.52 19.54 -0.76
C ASN A 65 -26.76 18.18 -0.11
N ALA A 66 -27.05 17.15 -0.91
CA ALA A 66 -26.96 15.79 -0.47
C ALA A 66 -25.48 15.55 -0.19
N PHE A 67 -25.10 15.42 1.08
CA PHE A 67 -23.80 14.89 1.42
C PHE A 67 -23.68 13.55 0.69
N LYS A 68 -22.73 13.45 -0.25
CA LYS A 68 -22.39 12.18 -0.90
C LYS A 68 -21.82 11.31 0.21
N GLU A 69 -22.57 10.30 0.63
CA GLU A 69 -22.10 9.33 1.61
C GLU A 69 -20.85 8.64 1.04
N THR A 70 -19.72 8.77 1.74
CA THR A 70 -18.47 8.15 1.32
C THR A 70 -18.65 6.64 1.41
N ALA A 71 -18.59 5.95 0.28
CA ALA A 71 -18.78 4.51 0.25
C ALA A 71 -17.59 3.78 0.89
N ILE A 72 -17.88 2.77 1.70
CA ILE A 72 -16.87 1.92 2.36
C ILE A 72 -17.10 0.48 1.93
N TYR A 73 -16.03 -0.18 1.50
CA TYR A 73 -16.04 -1.55 1.01
C TYR A 73 -15.17 -2.45 1.88
N SER A 74 -15.51 -3.75 1.86
CA SER A 74 -14.59 -4.78 2.34
C SER A 74 -13.27 -4.72 1.57
N PRO A 75 -12.11 -4.98 2.21
CA PRO A 75 -10.84 -5.09 1.50
C PRO A 75 -10.80 -6.29 0.54
N LEU A 76 -11.71 -7.27 0.67
CA LEU A 76 -11.74 -8.48 -0.14
C LEU A 76 -12.90 -8.45 -1.13
N ILE A 77 -12.61 -8.64 -2.42
CA ILE A 77 -13.61 -8.67 -3.50
C ILE A 77 -14.60 -9.81 -3.25
N GLY A 78 -15.89 -9.47 -3.26
CA GLY A 78 -16.98 -10.45 -3.11
C GLY A 78 -17.25 -10.91 -1.67
N ILE A 79 -16.48 -10.45 -0.68
CA ILE A 79 -16.73 -10.73 0.75
C ILE A 79 -17.42 -9.53 1.39
N PRO A 80 -18.67 -9.67 1.88
CA PRO A 80 -19.35 -8.59 2.59
C PRO A 80 -18.63 -8.22 3.89
N LEU A 81 -18.70 -6.94 4.30
CA LEU A 81 -18.12 -6.47 5.56
C LEU A 81 -18.59 -7.27 6.78
N ALA A 82 -19.87 -7.67 6.81
CA ALA A 82 -20.45 -8.48 7.88
C ALA A 82 -19.84 -9.89 8.00
N GLN A 83 -19.16 -10.38 6.97
CA GLN A 83 -18.48 -11.69 6.96
C GLN A 83 -16.97 -11.56 7.12
N LEU A 84 -16.44 -10.32 7.19
CA LEU A 84 -15.00 -10.10 7.22
C LEU A 84 -14.34 -10.65 8.49
N THR A 85 -15.08 -10.73 9.60
CA THR A 85 -14.61 -11.33 10.85
C THR A 85 -14.24 -12.81 10.70
N ASP A 86 -14.90 -13.52 9.80
CA ASP A 86 -14.65 -14.95 9.56
C ASP A 86 -13.39 -15.18 8.72
N MET A 87 -12.88 -14.13 8.08
CA MET A 87 -11.68 -14.15 7.25
C MET A 87 -10.41 -13.79 8.03
N ILE A 88 -10.52 -13.41 9.31
CA ILE A 88 -9.38 -13.00 10.13
C ILE A 88 -8.49 -14.21 10.42
N PHE A 89 -7.27 -14.17 9.88
CA PHE A 89 -6.24 -15.16 10.15
C PHE A 89 -5.37 -14.77 11.35
N ASN A 90 -5.03 -13.49 11.46
CA ASN A 90 -4.28 -12.94 12.59
C ASN A 90 -4.86 -11.57 12.96
N PRO A 91 -5.49 -11.42 14.15
CA PRO A 91 -6.19 -10.19 14.53
C PRO A 91 -5.22 -9.04 14.81
N PHE A 92 -5.71 -7.81 14.72
CA PHE A 92 -4.93 -6.63 15.09
C PHE A 92 -4.61 -6.61 16.59
N HIS A 93 -3.34 -6.32 16.89
CA HIS A 93 -2.88 -6.02 18.22
C HIS A 93 -2.12 -4.69 18.21
N LEU A 94 -2.50 -3.76 19.09
CA LEU A 94 -1.84 -2.47 19.17
C LEU A 94 -0.38 -2.65 19.58
N PRO A 95 0.61 -2.25 18.74
CA PRO A 95 2.01 -2.42 19.07
C PRO A 95 2.43 -1.53 20.23
N ALA A 96 3.44 -1.98 21.00
CA ALA A 96 4.04 -1.16 22.03
C ALA A 96 4.66 0.13 21.42
N PRO A 97 4.56 1.29 22.10
CA PRO A 97 5.15 2.55 21.63
C PRO A 97 6.63 2.42 21.24
N GLY A 98 6.95 2.77 19.98
CA GLY A 98 8.31 2.71 19.41
C GLY A 98 8.77 1.31 18.99
N SER A 99 7.91 0.29 19.08
CA SER A 99 8.21 -1.07 18.62
C SER A 99 8.09 -1.18 17.10
N ASP A 100 9.03 -1.85 16.45
CA ASP A 100 8.87 -2.33 15.07
C ASP A 100 8.32 -3.77 15.07
N ASP A 101 7.29 -4.00 15.88
CA ASP A 101 6.61 -5.30 15.99
C ASP A 101 6.24 -5.83 14.59
N PRO A 102 6.62 -7.06 14.20
CA PRO A 102 6.38 -7.54 12.83
C PRO A 102 4.90 -7.53 12.40
N HIS A 103 3.95 -7.44 13.34
CA HIS A 103 2.52 -7.38 13.04
C HIS A 103 1.88 -6.11 13.63
N GLN A 104 1.57 -5.12 12.79
CA GLN A 104 0.90 -3.86 13.21
C GLN A 104 -0.39 -3.60 12.41
N GLY A 105 -0.99 -4.67 11.90
CA GLY A 105 -2.18 -4.65 11.07
C GLY A 105 -3.06 -5.85 11.37
N ILE A 106 -3.98 -6.15 10.47
CA ILE A 106 -4.82 -7.35 10.52
C ILE A 106 -4.56 -8.19 9.28
N ASP A 107 -4.56 -9.51 9.43
CA ASP A 107 -4.36 -10.43 8.31
C ASP A 107 -5.68 -11.09 7.94
N PHE A 108 -6.10 -10.94 6.68
CA PHE A 108 -7.25 -11.66 6.13
C PHE A 108 -6.80 -12.75 5.16
N SER A 109 -7.34 -13.96 5.28
CA SER A 109 -6.98 -15.10 4.42
C SER A 109 -8.20 -15.80 3.84
N ASP A 110 -8.09 -16.23 2.58
CA ASP A 110 -9.02 -17.18 1.98
C ASP A 110 -8.64 -18.61 2.40
N ILE A 111 -9.25 -19.10 3.47
CA ILE A 111 -8.98 -20.44 3.99
C ILE A 111 -9.92 -21.45 3.33
N ASP A 112 -9.35 -22.47 2.71
CA ASP A 112 -10.12 -23.61 2.24
C ASP A 112 -10.81 -24.33 3.42
N PRO A 113 -12.14 -24.49 3.41
CA PRO A 113 -12.88 -24.96 4.57
C PRO A 113 -12.62 -26.44 4.90
N GLU A 114 -12.18 -27.24 3.93
CA GLU A 114 -11.92 -28.67 4.11
C GLU A 114 -10.49 -28.93 4.56
N THR A 115 -9.53 -28.38 3.82
CA THR A 115 -8.10 -28.61 4.03
C THR A 115 -7.47 -27.70 5.08
N LYS A 116 -8.15 -26.58 5.41
CA LYS A 116 -7.65 -25.51 6.29
C LYS A 116 -6.37 -24.84 5.78
N ILE A 117 -6.14 -24.90 4.46
CA ILE A 117 -4.99 -24.28 3.81
C ILE A 117 -5.41 -22.90 3.28
N ALA A 118 -4.57 -21.90 3.53
CA ALA A 118 -4.73 -20.57 2.99
C ALA A 118 -4.39 -20.52 1.49
N LYS A 119 -5.22 -19.83 0.71
CA LYS A 119 -5.13 -19.73 -0.75
C LYS A 119 -4.73 -18.31 -1.18
N THR A 120 -3.95 -18.25 -2.26
CA THR A 120 -3.67 -17.00 -2.99
C THR A 120 -4.78 -16.68 -4.00
N GLY A 121 -4.79 -15.47 -4.53
CA GLY A 121 -5.55 -15.10 -5.72
C GLY A 121 -6.92 -14.47 -5.45
N LEU A 122 -7.45 -14.54 -4.23
CA LEU A 122 -8.65 -13.76 -3.88
C LEU A 122 -8.37 -12.27 -4.07
N GLY A 123 -9.25 -11.57 -4.77
CA GLY A 123 -9.04 -10.16 -5.10
C GLY A 123 -9.08 -9.26 -3.87
N VAL A 124 -8.22 -8.24 -3.88
CA VAL A 124 -8.12 -7.16 -2.90
C VAL A 124 -8.56 -5.86 -3.57
N GLN A 125 -9.36 -5.07 -2.87
CA GLN A 125 -9.92 -3.81 -3.39
C GLN A 125 -9.80 -2.67 -2.38
N ALA A 126 -9.93 -1.44 -2.88
CA ALA A 126 -9.87 -0.23 -2.09
C ALA A 126 -11.03 -0.19 -1.08
N ILE A 127 -10.71 0.08 0.19
CA ILE A 127 -11.70 0.17 1.27
C ILE A 127 -12.52 1.46 1.13
N ILE A 128 -11.86 2.56 0.76
CA ILE A 128 -12.40 3.91 0.70
C ILE A 128 -11.73 4.70 -0.43
N GLU A 129 -12.41 5.74 -0.93
CA GLU A 129 -11.85 6.69 -1.89
C GLU A 129 -10.59 7.39 -1.34
N GLY A 130 -9.60 7.60 -2.19
CA GLY A 130 -8.34 8.21 -1.80
C GLY A 130 -7.35 8.34 -2.96
N ARG A 131 -6.07 8.43 -2.61
CA ARG A 131 -4.96 8.51 -3.57
C ARG A 131 -3.90 7.47 -3.23
N VAL A 132 -3.32 6.84 -4.24
CA VAL A 132 -2.15 5.96 -4.08
C VAL A 132 -0.93 6.80 -3.71
N ILE A 133 -0.28 6.45 -2.61
CA ILE A 133 0.89 7.17 -2.09
C ILE A 133 2.17 6.33 -2.05
N ALA A 134 2.04 5.01 -2.15
CA ALA A 134 3.18 4.13 -2.37
C ALA A 134 2.73 2.90 -3.16
N ALA A 135 3.55 2.53 -4.14
CA ALA A 135 3.47 1.26 -4.85
C ALA A 135 4.80 0.53 -4.62
N ILE A 136 4.78 -0.46 -3.74
CA ILE A 136 5.98 -1.15 -3.22
C ILE A 136 6.10 -2.47 -3.99
N SER A 137 7.25 -2.65 -4.63
CA SER A 137 7.56 -3.85 -5.43
C SER A 137 8.53 -4.74 -4.65
N ASP A 138 8.01 -5.83 -4.09
CA ASP A 138 8.73 -6.88 -3.37
C ASP A 138 9.79 -6.40 -2.36
N ARG A 139 9.40 -5.52 -1.42
CA ARG A 139 10.30 -5.03 -0.35
C ARG A 139 9.94 -5.62 1.01
N PHE A 140 10.90 -6.26 1.68
CA PHE A 140 10.70 -6.75 3.05
C PHE A 140 10.41 -5.58 4.03
N PRO A 141 9.45 -5.73 4.97
CA PRO A 141 8.65 -6.92 5.24
C PRO A 141 7.38 -7.04 4.39
N TYR A 142 6.94 -5.96 3.75
CA TYR A 142 5.60 -5.90 3.14
C TYR A 142 5.46 -6.70 1.83
N GLY A 143 6.57 -7.01 1.15
CA GLY A 143 6.53 -7.64 -0.17
C GLY A 143 5.98 -6.67 -1.21
N ASN A 144 5.08 -7.17 -2.05
CA ASN A 144 4.27 -6.32 -2.92
C ASN A 144 3.17 -5.65 -2.10
N ALA A 145 3.11 -4.33 -2.15
CA ALA A 145 2.17 -3.59 -1.32
C ALA A 145 1.75 -2.26 -1.96
N VAL A 146 0.56 -1.80 -1.59
CA VAL A 146 0.01 -0.50 -1.97
C VAL A 146 -0.34 0.26 -0.70
N MET A 147 0.02 1.54 -0.64
CA MET A 147 -0.45 2.44 0.41
C MET A 147 -1.30 3.54 -0.19
N THR A 148 -2.42 3.84 0.45
CA THR A 148 -3.37 4.87 0.04
C THR A 148 -3.53 5.92 1.13
N GLU A 149 -3.88 7.13 0.74
CA GLU A 149 -4.17 8.27 1.62
C GLU A 149 -5.56 8.82 1.31
N THR A 150 -6.35 9.04 2.36
CA THR A 150 -7.63 9.76 2.30
C THR A 150 -7.55 10.97 3.23
N ASP A 151 -7.77 12.17 2.69
CA ASP A 151 -7.76 13.41 3.47
C ASP A 151 -8.83 13.38 4.56
N TRP A 152 -8.53 13.92 5.75
CA TRP A 152 -9.45 13.91 6.90
C TRP A 152 -10.86 14.40 6.55
N GLN A 153 -10.95 15.48 5.77
CA GLN A 153 -12.20 16.11 5.37
C GLN A 153 -13.09 15.23 4.47
N ASP A 154 -12.51 14.22 3.82
CA ASP A 154 -13.19 13.30 2.91
C ASP A 154 -13.59 11.97 3.62
N LEU A 155 -13.18 11.80 4.88
CA LEU A 155 -13.56 10.64 5.69
C LEU A 155 -15.04 10.67 6.08
N PRO A 156 -15.69 9.49 6.17
CA PRO A 156 -17.01 9.34 6.75
C PRO A 156 -17.09 9.99 8.15
N PRO A 157 -18.16 10.73 8.48
CA PRO A 157 -18.29 11.35 9.80
C PRO A 157 -18.20 10.36 10.96
N GLY A 158 -18.71 9.13 10.79
CA GLY A 158 -18.59 8.06 11.79
C GLY A 158 -17.13 7.68 12.06
N TRP A 159 -16.31 7.59 11.01
CA TRP A 159 -14.89 7.32 11.15
C TRP A 159 -14.13 8.48 11.80
N GLN A 160 -14.44 9.72 11.42
CA GLN A 160 -13.87 10.91 12.07
C GLN A 160 -14.14 10.87 13.58
N ALA A 161 -15.39 10.61 13.98
CA ALA A 161 -15.76 10.51 15.39
C ALA A 161 -15.02 9.39 16.13
N LEU A 162 -14.84 8.22 15.51
CA LEU A 162 -14.09 7.10 16.11
C LEU A 162 -12.59 7.41 16.25
N ILE A 163 -12.02 8.14 15.28
CA ILE A 163 -10.60 8.53 15.29
C ILE A 163 -10.36 9.67 16.30
N ASP A 164 -11.30 10.60 16.45
CA ASP A 164 -11.22 11.69 17.45
C ASP A 164 -11.19 11.17 18.89
N LEU A 165 -11.65 9.94 19.13
CA LEU A 165 -11.52 9.27 20.43
C LEU A 165 -10.10 8.72 20.68
N GLN A 166 -9.25 8.69 19.66
CA GLN A 166 -7.87 8.20 19.76
C GLN A 166 -6.89 9.31 20.18
N ALA A 167 -5.71 8.90 20.64
CA ALA A 167 -4.68 9.83 21.12
C ALA A 167 -3.95 10.55 19.97
N VAL A 168 -4.14 11.88 19.85
CA VAL A 168 -3.52 12.76 18.84
C VAL A 168 -2.08 12.32 18.48
N PRO A 169 -1.75 12.18 17.18
CA PRO A 169 -0.46 11.68 16.77
C PRO A 169 0.68 12.60 17.22
N ALA A 170 1.70 12.00 17.80
CA ALA A 170 2.86 12.68 18.36
C ALA A 170 3.98 11.66 18.61
N PRO A 171 5.26 12.09 18.64
CA PRO A 171 6.36 11.19 18.89
C PRO A 171 6.17 10.34 20.17
N TRP A 172 6.46 9.04 20.10
CA TRP A 172 6.36 8.14 21.27
C TRP A 172 7.36 8.48 22.39
N LYS A 173 8.44 9.21 22.07
CA LYS A 173 9.55 9.56 22.98
C LYS A 173 10.21 8.35 23.67
N LYS A 174 9.99 7.13 23.16
CA LYS A 174 10.66 5.90 23.59
C LYS A 174 11.75 5.52 22.59
N ILE A 175 12.83 4.96 23.11
CA ILE A 175 13.95 4.44 22.31
C ILE A 175 13.48 3.14 21.64
N SER A 176 13.67 3.04 20.33
CA SER A 176 13.41 1.84 19.54
C SER A 176 14.68 1.00 19.39
N ALA A 177 14.51 -0.31 19.18
CA ALA A 177 15.60 -1.19 18.75
C ALA A 177 15.88 -1.09 17.24
N LEU A 178 14.95 -0.51 16.46
CA LEU A 178 15.13 -0.32 15.02
C LEU A 178 16.23 0.72 14.77
N SER A 179 17.19 0.38 13.91
CA SER A 179 18.28 1.28 13.54
C SER A 179 17.82 2.26 12.47
N CYS A 180 17.70 3.54 12.81
CA CYS A 180 17.19 4.56 11.89
C CYS A 180 18.29 5.55 11.46
N PRO A 181 18.26 6.05 10.20
CA PRO A 181 19.23 7.04 9.72
C PRO A 181 19.23 8.31 10.58
N THR A 182 20.39 8.94 10.76
CA THR A 182 20.48 10.23 11.45
C THR A 182 19.51 11.25 10.85
N GLY A 183 18.72 11.91 11.70
CA GLY A 183 17.74 12.91 11.27
C GLY A 183 16.36 12.37 10.88
N TRP A 184 16.14 11.05 10.95
CA TRP A 184 14.82 10.45 10.69
C TRP A 184 13.69 11.06 11.53
N ASP A 185 14.02 11.46 12.77
CA ASP A 185 13.13 12.03 13.78
C ASP A 185 12.99 13.55 13.70
N GLN A 186 13.82 14.23 12.89
CA GLN A 186 13.74 15.67 12.61
C GLN A 186 12.62 15.96 11.59
N TYR A 187 11.46 15.36 11.84
CA TYR A 187 10.24 15.51 11.07
C TYR A 187 9.33 16.50 11.80
N SER A 188 8.97 17.58 11.11
CA SER A 188 8.04 18.60 11.60
C SER A 188 6.79 18.60 10.72
N PRO A 189 5.84 17.68 10.98
CA PRO A 189 4.61 17.63 10.21
C PRO A 189 3.77 18.88 10.41
N ASP A 190 2.97 19.20 9.39
CA ASP A 190 1.84 20.09 9.57
C ASP A 190 0.74 19.35 10.35
N LEU A 191 0.75 19.53 11.67
CA LEU A 191 -0.27 18.96 12.55
C LEU A 191 -1.69 19.50 12.30
N GLY A 192 -1.83 20.57 11.51
CA GLY A 192 -3.13 21.12 11.12
C GLY A 192 -3.82 20.34 10.00
N LYS A 193 -3.13 19.39 9.35
CA LYS A 193 -3.68 18.54 8.30
C LYS A 193 -3.41 17.09 8.64
N SER A 194 -4.48 16.31 8.76
CA SER A 194 -4.40 14.88 9.02
C SER A 194 -5.03 14.09 7.88
N SER A 195 -4.59 12.86 7.73
CA SER A 195 -5.09 11.90 6.75
C SER A 195 -5.22 10.52 7.38
N LEU A 196 -6.08 9.70 6.79
CA LEU A 196 -6.08 8.26 7.00
C LEU A 196 -5.20 7.60 5.95
N TYR A 197 -4.42 6.62 6.38
CA TYR A 197 -3.55 5.83 5.53
C TYR A 197 -3.94 4.36 5.62
N ILE A 198 -4.00 3.69 4.48
CA ILE A 198 -4.26 2.25 4.42
C ILE A 198 -3.14 1.58 3.64
N LEU A 199 -2.49 0.59 4.22
CA LEU A 199 -1.48 -0.23 3.56
C LEU A 199 -2.03 -1.65 3.35
N TYR A 200 -2.00 -2.11 2.10
CA TYR A 200 -2.33 -3.45 1.65
C TYR A 200 -1.04 -4.17 1.29
N ALA A 201 -0.63 -5.18 2.05
CA ALA A 201 0.64 -5.87 1.89
C ALA A 201 0.49 -7.37 1.62
N HIS A 202 1.63 -7.99 1.29
CA HIS A 202 1.76 -9.39 0.89
C HIS A 202 0.96 -9.72 -0.37
N LEU A 203 0.76 -8.75 -1.26
CA LEU A 203 0.04 -8.94 -2.51
C LEU A 203 0.77 -9.97 -3.40
N LEU A 204 0.00 -10.67 -4.23
CA LEU A 204 0.51 -11.72 -5.11
C LEU A 204 1.45 -11.13 -6.16
N ASP A 205 0.96 -10.14 -6.87
CA ASP A 205 1.65 -9.51 -7.99
C ASP A 205 2.19 -8.13 -7.60
N GLN A 206 3.18 -7.67 -8.36
CA GLN A 206 3.67 -6.30 -8.25
C GLN A 206 2.51 -5.33 -8.51
N PRO A 207 2.36 -4.23 -7.74
CA PRO A 207 1.30 -3.26 -7.98
C PRO A 207 1.39 -2.63 -9.36
N GLU A 208 0.27 -2.58 -10.09
CA GLU A 208 0.13 -1.88 -11.36
C GLU A 208 -0.28 -0.40 -11.20
N LEU A 209 -0.69 -0.01 -10.00
CA LEU A 209 -1.15 1.34 -9.64
C LEU A 209 0.00 2.34 -9.58
N GLU A 210 -0.26 3.57 -10.02
CA GLU A 210 0.74 4.64 -10.04
C GLU A 210 0.64 5.55 -8.80
N ILE A 211 1.79 6.00 -8.27
CA ILE A 211 1.80 7.01 -7.21
C ILE A 211 1.11 8.28 -7.71
N GLY A 212 0.15 8.77 -6.93
CA GLY A 212 -0.66 9.93 -7.26
C GLY A 212 -1.99 9.59 -7.93
N GLU A 213 -2.21 8.35 -8.34
CA GLU A 213 -3.48 7.88 -8.90
C GLU A 213 -4.61 8.05 -7.89
N ARG A 214 -5.76 8.51 -8.37
CA ARG A 214 -7.00 8.57 -7.57
C ARG A 214 -7.71 7.24 -7.70
N ILE A 215 -8.15 6.70 -6.57
CA ILE A 215 -8.94 5.47 -6.49
C ILE A 215 -10.24 5.77 -5.77
N ILE A 216 -11.31 5.08 -6.17
CA ILE A 216 -12.58 5.06 -5.46
C ILE A 216 -12.73 3.76 -4.68
N ALA A 217 -13.62 3.74 -3.69
CA ALA A 217 -13.92 2.52 -2.94
C ALA A 217 -14.39 1.40 -3.88
N GLY A 218 -13.81 0.21 -3.71
CA GLY A 218 -14.06 -0.96 -4.58
C GLY A 218 -13.13 -1.08 -5.79
N ASP A 219 -12.29 -0.09 -6.09
CA ASP A 219 -11.29 -0.24 -7.16
C ASP A 219 -10.30 -1.38 -6.84
N PRO A 220 -9.90 -2.21 -7.82
CA PRO A 220 -8.92 -3.27 -7.60
C PRO A 220 -7.58 -2.73 -7.11
N ILE A 221 -7.01 -3.38 -6.08
CA ILE A 221 -5.68 -3.09 -5.54
C ILE A 221 -4.68 -4.19 -5.91
N GLY A 222 -5.14 -5.44 -5.97
CA GLY A 222 -4.32 -6.60 -6.29
C GLY A 222 -5.02 -7.89 -5.87
N ASN A 223 -4.24 -8.92 -5.53
CA ASN A 223 -4.75 -10.21 -5.07
C ASN A 223 -3.98 -10.68 -3.84
N ILE A 224 -4.63 -11.47 -2.97
CA ILE A 224 -4.00 -12.14 -1.83
C ILE A 224 -2.78 -12.93 -2.33
N GLY A 225 -1.62 -12.66 -1.75
CA GLY A 225 -0.36 -13.31 -2.05
C GLY A 225 0.34 -13.78 -0.79
N MET A 226 1.66 -13.95 -0.93
CA MET A 226 2.56 -14.36 0.16
C MET A 226 3.96 -13.74 -0.06
N SER A 227 4.03 -12.57 -0.68
CA SER A 227 5.30 -11.86 -0.90
C SER A 227 5.81 -11.24 0.42
N GLY A 228 7.10 -10.95 0.51
CA GLY A 228 7.70 -10.39 1.73
C GLY A 228 7.69 -11.35 2.93
N ASN A 229 7.35 -10.84 4.12
CA ASN A 229 7.38 -11.57 5.38
C ASN A 229 6.05 -12.27 5.70
N ALA A 230 5.55 -13.09 4.77
CA ALA A 230 4.31 -13.84 4.94
C ALA A 230 4.56 -15.35 5.07
N LEU A 231 4.04 -15.96 6.13
CA LEU A 231 4.18 -17.41 6.38
C LEU A 231 3.08 -18.27 5.73
N ALA A 232 2.00 -17.64 5.31
CA ALA A 232 0.88 -18.24 4.60
C ALA A 232 0.18 -17.17 3.74
N PRO A 233 -0.59 -17.53 2.70
CA PRO A 233 -1.31 -16.55 1.89
C PRO A 233 -2.32 -15.70 2.67
N HIS A 234 -2.14 -14.39 2.65
CA HIS A 234 -3.06 -13.42 3.25
C HIS A 234 -2.88 -12.03 2.65
N VAL A 235 -3.82 -11.13 2.87
CA VAL A 235 -3.58 -9.68 2.74
C VAL A 235 -3.41 -9.11 4.15
N HIS A 236 -2.30 -8.41 4.37
CA HIS A 236 -2.06 -7.66 5.59
C HIS A 236 -2.56 -6.23 5.39
N VAL A 237 -3.49 -5.79 6.23
CA VAL A 237 -4.07 -4.45 6.17
C VAL A 237 -3.66 -3.67 7.41
N GLU A 238 -2.90 -2.59 7.23
CA GLU A 238 -2.67 -1.59 8.28
C GLU A 238 -3.53 -0.36 8.01
N ILE A 239 -4.21 0.15 9.03
CA ILE A 239 -4.83 1.47 8.99
C ILE A 239 -4.11 2.37 10.00
N ARG A 240 -3.69 3.56 9.55
CA ARG A 240 -3.06 4.55 10.42
C ARG A 240 -3.66 5.93 10.20
N TYR A 241 -3.70 6.74 11.25
CA TYR A 241 -3.99 8.17 11.14
C TYR A 241 -2.75 8.97 11.53
N GLY A 242 -2.52 10.06 10.83
CA GLY A 242 -1.34 10.88 11.01
C GLY A 242 -1.42 12.17 10.22
N PRO A 243 -0.37 12.99 10.32
CA PRO A 243 -0.24 14.19 9.50
C PRO A 243 -0.29 13.88 8.01
N SER A 244 -0.84 14.78 7.20
CA SER A 244 -0.88 14.67 5.74
C SER A 244 0.51 14.87 5.11
N ASN A 245 0.66 14.38 3.87
CA ASN A 245 1.83 14.46 3.00
C ASN A 245 2.85 13.30 3.11
N LEU A 246 3.18 12.83 1.91
CA LEU A 246 3.67 11.50 1.54
C LEU A 246 5.09 11.10 1.96
N PHE A 247 5.34 9.80 1.79
CA PHE A 247 6.63 9.13 1.61
C PHE A 247 7.04 9.12 0.11
N PRO A 248 7.44 10.25 -0.52
CA PRO A 248 7.65 10.33 -1.97
C PRO A 248 8.75 9.40 -2.48
N ASP A 249 9.72 9.10 -1.62
CA ASP A 249 10.85 8.23 -1.91
C ASP A 249 10.54 6.74 -1.65
N GLY A 250 9.32 6.42 -1.21
CA GLY A 250 8.92 5.07 -0.80
C GLY A 250 9.23 4.74 0.66
N ILE A 251 8.99 3.48 1.03
CA ILE A 251 9.27 2.92 2.36
C ILE A 251 9.99 1.58 2.22
N ALA A 252 11.19 1.48 2.79
CA ALA A 252 11.99 0.25 2.84
C ALA A 252 13.03 0.39 3.95
N HIS A 253 13.41 -0.71 4.59
CA HIS A 253 14.39 -0.66 5.69
C HIS A 253 15.36 -1.83 5.73
N TYR A 254 14.84 -3.03 5.57
CA TYR A 254 15.60 -4.29 5.70
C TYR A 254 16.28 -4.73 4.40
N ASP A 255 16.36 -3.85 3.41
CA ASP A 255 17.00 -4.09 2.13
C ASP A 255 18.29 -3.29 2.03
N VAL A 256 19.38 -3.92 1.61
CA VAL A 256 20.68 -3.26 1.46
C VAL A 256 20.68 -2.17 0.38
N SER A 257 19.71 -2.20 -0.54
CA SER A 257 19.48 -1.18 -1.55
C SER A 257 18.53 -0.07 -1.09
N ALA A 258 17.97 -0.16 0.13
CA ALA A 258 17.13 0.90 0.68
C ALA A 258 17.95 2.19 0.86
N SER A 259 17.43 3.28 0.30
CA SER A 259 17.97 4.61 0.50
C SER A 259 17.74 5.12 1.92
N ALA A 260 18.55 6.08 2.36
CA ALA A 260 18.34 6.72 3.66
C ALA A 260 16.97 7.40 3.78
N ALA A 261 16.38 7.86 2.66
CA ALA A 261 15.05 8.43 2.63
C ALA A 261 13.96 7.38 2.86
N GLU A 262 14.01 6.25 2.15
CA GLU A 262 13.13 5.09 2.36
C GLU A 262 13.20 4.58 3.80
N MET A 263 14.41 4.44 4.35
CA MET A 263 14.62 3.99 5.73
C MET A 263 14.05 4.98 6.74
N SER A 264 14.23 6.28 6.51
CA SER A 264 13.67 7.33 7.38
C SER A 264 12.14 7.31 7.35
N ASN A 265 11.56 7.13 6.17
CA ASN A 265 10.13 7.01 5.97
C ASN A 265 9.55 5.76 6.66
N TYR A 266 10.22 4.62 6.52
CA TYR A 266 9.87 3.39 7.24
C TYR A 266 9.93 3.62 8.76
N CYS A 267 11.00 4.21 9.30
CA CYS A 267 11.08 4.54 10.72
C CYS A 267 9.95 5.49 11.18
N ARG A 268 9.60 6.48 10.36
CA ARG A 268 8.47 7.38 10.65
C ARG A 268 7.15 6.61 10.69
N TRP A 269 6.88 5.81 9.67
CA TRP A 269 5.68 4.98 9.58
C TRP A 269 5.54 4.07 10.80
N ARG A 270 6.60 3.31 11.12
CA ARG A 270 6.56 2.19 12.06
C ARG A 270 6.69 2.58 13.51
N ILE A 271 7.65 3.46 13.83
CA ILE A 271 8.11 3.65 15.21
C ILE A 271 8.06 5.09 15.71
N SER A 272 7.68 6.07 14.88
CA SER A 272 7.73 7.47 15.34
C SER A 272 6.61 7.81 16.32
N GLY A 273 5.39 7.33 16.06
CA GLY A 273 4.17 7.79 16.73
C GLY A 273 3.43 8.93 16.03
N TRP A 274 3.96 9.46 14.93
CA TRP A 274 3.22 10.36 14.06
C TRP A 274 2.16 9.65 13.21
N PHE A 275 2.38 8.38 12.87
CA PHE A 275 1.40 7.54 12.18
C PHE A 275 0.89 6.50 13.17
N ARG A 276 -0.26 6.79 13.77
CA ARG A 276 -0.84 6.00 14.85
C ARG A 276 -1.67 4.85 14.27
N PRO A 277 -1.37 3.59 14.60
CA PRO A 277 -2.19 2.47 14.20
C PRO A 277 -3.62 2.58 14.75
N ILE A 278 -4.59 2.24 13.92
CA ILE A 278 -6.00 2.04 14.27
C ILE A 278 -6.32 0.58 13.97
N ASP A 279 -7.09 -0.05 14.85
CA ASP A 279 -7.68 -1.36 14.55
C ASP A 279 -8.58 -1.24 13.30
N PRO A 280 -8.27 -1.91 12.17
CA PRO A 280 -9.08 -1.80 10.98
C PRO A 280 -10.54 -2.23 11.19
N MET A 281 -10.79 -3.20 12.08
CA MET A 281 -12.15 -3.68 12.36
C MET A 281 -12.98 -2.67 13.14
N LEU A 282 -12.36 -1.76 13.91
CA LEU A 282 -13.06 -0.66 14.56
C LEU A 282 -13.78 0.21 13.54
N LEU A 283 -13.13 0.52 12.42
CA LEU A 283 -13.68 1.38 11.38
C LEU A 283 -14.63 0.61 10.44
N LEU A 284 -14.23 -0.60 10.03
CA LEU A 284 -14.97 -1.38 9.02
C LEU A 284 -16.35 -1.85 9.49
N LEU A 285 -16.52 -2.12 10.79
CA LEU A 285 -17.78 -2.61 11.37
C LEU A 285 -18.67 -1.52 12.00
N ASN A 286 -18.18 -0.28 12.15
CA ASN A 286 -18.89 0.82 12.79
C ASN A 286 -18.98 2.03 11.85
N GLN A 287 -19.82 1.91 10.82
CA GLN A 287 -20.08 2.95 9.82
C GLN A 287 -21.24 3.85 10.23
#